data_AF-A0A8J4DSI3-F1
#
_entry.id   AF-A0A8J4DSI3-F1
#
_cell.length_a   1.000
_cell.length_b   1.000
_cell.length_c   1.000
_cell.angle_alpha   90.00
_cell.angle_beta   90.00
_cell.angle_gamma   90.00
#
_symmetry.space_group_name_H-M   'P 1'
#
loop_
_entity.id
_entity.type
_entity.pdbx_description
1 polymer ?
#
loop_
_entity_poly.entity_id
_entity_poly.type
_entity_poly.pdbx_seq_one_letter_code
_entity_poly.pdbx_strand_id
1 'polypeptide(L)'
;MANENLPTVSRGDTGEPVCHAQRALRRNCGVVLDVDGDFGPATEQATKDFQKSVSLPVTGIVDDPTWKALPDGSAMPVLRAGSVGDDVRGLQRALTAGAVGLWETTPQGVDGEFGPNTEASVRAFQAWAGIDVDGVVGVDTWGVPVTLEAVTGLQHVVHVPPDC
;
A
#
# COMPACT_ATOMS: atom_id res chain seq x y z
N MET A 1 3.64 -16.10 9.23
CA MET A 1 2.55 -15.13 8.93
C MET A 1 3.16 -13.74 8.91
N ALA A 2 2.57 -12.77 8.20
CA ALA A 2 3.26 -11.50 7.87
C ALA A 2 3.60 -10.58 9.07
N ASN A 3 2.86 -10.68 10.18
CA ASN A 3 3.00 -9.78 11.34
C ASN A 3 3.39 -10.53 12.64
N GLU A 4 4.20 -11.60 12.55
CA GLU A 4 4.61 -12.35 13.74
C GLU A 4 5.83 -11.73 14.44
N ASN A 5 5.82 -11.73 15.78
CA ASN A 5 6.93 -11.31 16.64
C ASN A 5 7.29 -9.80 16.53
N LEU A 6 6.31 -8.95 16.21
CA LEU A 6 6.48 -7.50 16.22
C LEU A 6 6.34 -6.94 17.64
N PRO A 7 7.12 -5.90 18.00
CA PRO A 7 6.98 -5.26 19.31
C PRO A 7 5.59 -4.61 19.42
N THR A 8 5.11 -4.52 20.66
CA THR A 8 3.92 -3.71 20.94
C THR A 8 4.24 -2.25 20.66
N VAL A 9 3.38 -1.57 19.88
CA VAL A 9 3.52 -0.14 19.59
C VAL A 9 2.28 0.63 20.05
N SER A 10 2.50 1.84 20.54
CA SER A 10 1.54 2.68 21.22
C SER A 10 1.86 4.17 21.05
N ARG A 11 0.96 5.05 21.49
CA ARG A 11 1.13 6.49 21.36
C ARG A 11 2.46 6.99 21.94
N GLY A 12 3.22 7.71 21.12
CA GLY A 12 4.52 8.25 21.47
C GLY A 12 5.70 7.35 21.08
N ASP A 13 5.44 6.11 20.65
CA ASP A 13 6.47 5.27 20.02
C ASP A 13 6.81 5.81 18.62
N THR A 14 8.02 5.53 18.18
CA THR A 14 8.54 5.95 16.87
C THR A 14 9.36 4.85 16.20
N GLY A 15 9.60 4.98 14.90
CA GLY A 15 10.49 4.12 14.11
C GLY A 15 9.77 3.03 13.30
N GLU A 16 10.54 2.06 12.80
CA GLU A 16 10.05 1.08 11.81
C GLU A 16 8.83 0.25 12.25
N PRO A 17 8.69 -0.17 13.53
CA PRO A 17 7.47 -0.84 13.97
C PRO A 17 6.21 0.03 13.82
N VAL A 18 6.34 1.34 14.00
CA VAL A 18 5.26 2.30 13.79
C VAL A 18 4.98 2.47 12.30
N CYS A 19 6.02 2.59 11.47
CA CYS A 19 5.85 2.59 10.01
C CYS A 19 5.09 1.34 9.53
N HIS A 20 5.44 0.16 10.08
CA HIS A 20 4.77 -1.10 9.77
C HIS A 20 3.29 -1.07 10.18
N ALA A 21 2.98 -0.57 11.38
CA ALA A 21 1.60 -0.42 11.84
C ALA A 21 0.81 0.55 10.95
N GLN A 22 1.39 1.71 10.61
CA GLN A 22 0.76 2.72 9.75
C GLN A 22 0.50 2.17 8.34
N ARG A 23 1.45 1.43 7.75
CA ARG A 23 1.28 0.74 6.46
C ARG A 23 0.16 -0.31 6.53
N ALA A 24 0.12 -1.11 7.58
CA ALA A 24 -0.95 -2.10 7.78
C ALA A 24 -2.32 -1.42 7.92
N LEU A 25 -2.41 -0.36 8.73
CA LEU A 25 -3.65 0.38 8.95
C LEU A 25 -4.16 1.07 7.68
N ARG A 26 -3.27 1.65 6.84
CA ARG A 26 -3.62 2.23 5.53
C ARG A 26 -4.26 1.23 4.57
N ARG A 27 -3.95 -0.07 4.70
CA ARG A 27 -4.56 -1.12 3.86
C ARG A 27 -6.01 -1.40 4.27
N ASN A 28 -6.47 -0.89 5.41
CA ASN A 28 -7.87 -0.95 5.79
C ASN A 28 -8.68 0.16 5.08
N CYS A 29 -9.88 -0.17 4.65
CA CYS A 29 -10.71 0.74 3.86
C CYS A 29 -11.05 2.01 4.65
N GLY A 30 -10.85 3.18 4.03
CA GLY A 30 -11.18 4.49 4.60
C GLY A 30 -10.16 5.06 5.60
N VAL A 31 -9.01 4.40 5.79
CA VAL A 31 -7.94 4.89 6.68
C VAL A 31 -6.93 5.73 5.88
N VAL A 32 -6.89 7.03 6.18
CA VAL A 32 -5.86 7.96 5.68
C VAL A 32 -4.97 8.34 6.86
N LEU A 33 -3.73 7.86 6.86
CA LEU A 33 -2.71 8.12 7.89
C LEU A 33 -1.41 8.45 7.21
N ASP A 34 -0.58 9.37 7.68
CA ASP A 34 0.81 9.44 7.19
C ASP A 34 1.65 8.26 7.71
N VAL A 35 2.58 7.77 6.87
CA VAL A 35 3.59 6.77 7.28
C VAL A 35 4.87 7.54 7.63
N ASP A 36 4.80 8.30 8.71
CA ASP A 36 5.88 9.13 9.21
C ASP A 36 6.77 8.42 10.24
N GLY A 37 6.35 7.23 10.69
CA GLY A 37 7.03 6.49 11.74
C GLY A 37 6.79 7.05 13.13
N ASP A 38 5.84 7.98 13.31
CA ASP A 38 5.46 8.56 14.59
C ASP A 38 4.06 8.10 15.01
N PHE A 39 3.95 7.46 16.17
CA PHE A 39 2.65 6.96 16.64
C PHE A 39 1.88 8.11 17.30
N GLY A 40 1.29 8.96 16.45
CA GLY A 40 0.52 10.13 16.85
C GLY A 40 -0.96 9.83 17.16
N PRO A 41 -1.75 10.87 17.47
CA PRO A 41 -3.18 10.76 17.73
C PRO A 41 -3.98 10.18 16.54
N ALA A 42 -3.54 10.47 15.31
CA ALA A 42 -4.18 9.92 14.10
C ALA A 42 -3.99 8.40 14.03
N THR A 43 -2.75 7.91 14.22
CA THR A 43 -2.44 6.48 14.25
C THR A 43 -3.18 5.76 15.39
N GLU A 44 -3.22 6.35 16.58
CA GLU A 44 -3.99 5.83 17.72
C GLU A 44 -5.48 5.69 17.40
N GLN A 45 -6.07 6.71 16.78
CA GLN A 45 -7.48 6.69 16.41
C GLN A 45 -7.76 5.60 15.37
N ALA A 46 -6.92 5.48 14.33
CA ALA A 46 -7.05 4.44 13.33
C ALA A 46 -6.87 3.03 13.93
N THR A 47 -5.97 2.83 14.90
CA THR A 47 -5.85 1.58 15.64
C THR A 47 -7.13 1.26 16.38
N LYS A 48 -7.74 2.23 17.06
CA LYS A 48 -9.01 2.04 17.78
C LYS A 48 -10.16 1.69 16.84
N ASP A 49 -10.24 2.37 15.71
CA ASP A 49 -11.27 2.13 14.70
C ASP A 49 -11.11 0.73 14.07
N PHE A 50 -9.87 0.33 13.80
CA PHE A 50 -9.56 -1.02 13.33
C PHE A 50 -9.95 -2.08 14.38
N GLN A 51 -9.49 -1.94 15.63
CA GLN A 51 -9.83 -2.86 16.73
C GLN A 51 -11.34 -3.00 16.88
N LYS A 52 -12.08 -1.89 16.78
CA LYS A 52 -13.54 -1.89 16.79
C LYS A 52 -14.13 -2.65 15.59
N SER A 53 -13.58 -2.49 14.39
CA SER A 53 -14.07 -3.20 13.19
C SER A 53 -13.85 -4.72 13.26
N VAL A 54 -12.76 -5.17 13.90
CA VAL A 54 -12.44 -6.60 14.04
C VAL A 54 -12.88 -7.18 15.40
N SER A 55 -13.69 -6.45 16.16
CA SER A 55 -14.20 -6.87 17.48
C SER A 55 -13.10 -7.22 18.51
N LEU A 56 -11.95 -6.57 18.43
CA LEU A 56 -10.89 -6.64 19.44
C LEU A 56 -11.12 -5.60 20.55
N PRO A 57 -10.49 -5.78 21.73
CA PRO A 57 -10.45 -4.74 22.75
C PRO A 57 -9.89 -3.42 22.17
N VAL A 58 -10.66 -2.33 22.30
CA VAL A 58 -10.31 -1.01 21.77
C VAL A 58 -9.34 -0.31 22.73
N THR A 59 -8.09 -0.74 22.71
CA THR A 59 -7.00 -0.22 23.56
C THR A 59 -6.27 0.94 22.91
N GLY A 60 -6.31 1.06 21.58
CA GLY A 60 -5.46 1.99 20.83
C GLY A 60 -3.98 1.61 20.80
N ILE A 61 -3.65 0.38 21.22
CA ILE A 61 -2.31 -0.18 21.25
C ILE A 61 -2.26 -1.32 20.24
N VAL A 62 -1.21 -1.37 19.42
CA VAL A 62 -1.00 -2.48 18.50
C VAL A 62 -0.16 -3.53 19.21
N ASP A 63 -0.84 -4.48 19.84
CA ASP A 63 -0.30 -5.64 20.54
C ASP A 63 -0.44 -6.93 19.70
N ASP A 64 -0.01 -8.07 20.22
CA ASP A 64 0.00 -9.37 19.52
C ASP A 64 -1.35 -9.75 18.87
N PRO A 65 -2.50 -9.63 19.56
CA PRO A 65 -3.81 -9.84 18.94
C PRO A 65 -4.11 -8.84 17.81
N THR A 66 -3.77 -7.58 18.00
CA THR A 66 -3.98 -6.53 16.99
C THR A 66 -3.09 -6.79 15.77
N TRP A 67 -1.81 -7.15 15.95
CA TRP A 67 -0.89 -7.50 14.88
C TRP A 67 -1.37 -8.67 14.02
N LYS A 68 -1.91 -9.71 14.66
CA LYS A 68 -2.46 -10.89 13.96
C LYS A 68 -3.70 -10.57 13.14
N ALA A 69 -4.49 -9.59 13.57
CA ALA A 69 -5.68 -9.16 12.83
C ALA A 69 -5.32 -8.18 11.70
N LEU A 70 -4.26 -7.38 11.86
CA LEU A 70 -3.82 -6.43 10.86
C LEU A 70 -3.36 -7.13 9.57
N PRO A 71 -3.60 -6.52 8.39
CA PRO A 71 -2.99 -6.97 7.15
C PRO A 71 -1.47 -6.76 7.20
N ASP A 72 -0.75 -7.35 6.23
CA ASP A 72 0.71 -7.23 6.14
C ASP A 72 1.14 -5.76 6.05
N GLY A 73 1.87 -5.29 7.07
CA GLY A 73 2.43 -3.94 7.12
C GLY A 73 3.87 -3.84 6.63
N SER A 74 4.43 -4.95 6.10
CA SER A 74 5.78 -4.98 5.58
C SER A 74 5.97 -3.88 4.55
N ALA A 75 7.18 -3.29 4.54
CA ALA A 75 7.58 -2.36 3.52
C ALA A 75 7.27 -3.00 2.15
N MET A 76 6.57 -2.26 1.29
CA MET A 76 6.29 -2.74 -0.04
C MET A 76 7.63 -3.04 -0.73
N PRO A 77 7.79 -4.23 -1.32
CA PRO A 77 9.08 -4.64 -1.86
C PRO A 77 9.51 -3.70 -2.96
N VAL A 78 10.80 -3.39 -3.00
CA VAL A 78 11.38 -2.65 -4.12
C VAL A 78 11.48 -3.59 -5.31
N LEU A 79 10.62 -3.41 -6.31
CA LEU A 79 10.62 -4.24 -7.52
C LEU A 79 11.38 -3.51 -8.63
N ARG A 80 12.25 -4.23 -9.34
CA ARG A 80 13.05 -3.70 -10.46
C ARG A 80 13.31 -4.79 -11.48
N ALA A 81 13.93 -4.44 -12.61
CA ALA A 81 14.35 -5.41 -13.61
C ALA A 81 15.09 -6.61 -12.98
N GLY A 82 14.61 -7.82 -13.26
CA GLY A 82 15.11 -9.07 -12.69
C GLY A 82 14.50 -9.49 -11.35
N SER A 83 13.61 -8.69 -10.74
CA SER A 83 12.75 -9.15 -9.64
C SER A 83 11.81 -10.23 -10.15
N VAL A 84 11.55 -11.24 -9.31
CA VAL A 84 10.63 -12.33 -9.61
C VAL A 84 9.77 -12.66 -8.39
N GLY A 85 8.56 -13.18 -8.61
CA GLY A 85 7.69 -13.68 -7.55
C GLY A 85 6.28 -13.12 -7.55
N ASP A 86 5.52 -13.41 -6.50
CA ASP A 86 4.10 -13.06 -6.42
C ASP A 86 3.87 -11.54 -6.30
N ASP A 87 4.83 -10.80 -5.74
CA ASP A 87 4.78 -9.33 -5.72
C ASP A 87 4.83 -8.72 -7.13
N VAL A 88 5.65 -9.31 -8.01
CA VAL A 88 5.72 -8.90 -9.43
C VAL A 88 4.41 -9.24 -10.14
N ARG A 89 3.80 -10.39 -9.82
CA ARG A 89 2.46 -10.72 -10.36
C ARG A 89 1.40 -9.73 -9.89
N GLY A 90 1.46 -9.33 -8.62
CA GLY A 90 0.58 -8.30 -8.04
C GLY A 90 0.72 -6.97 -8.77
N LEU A 91 1.96 -6.51 -8.96
CA LEU A 91 2.28 -5.31 -9.74
C LEU A 91 1.75 -5.42 -11.17
N GLN A 92 2.04 -6.52 -11.87
CA GLN A 92 1.61 -6.70 -13.27
C GLN A 92 0.09 -6.69 -13.40
N ARG A 93 -0.64 -7.28 -12.43
CA ARG A 93 -2.11 -7.18 -12.37
C ARG A 93 -2.57 -5.76 -12.14
N ALA A 94 -1.96 -5.04 -11.20
CA ALA A 94 -2.30 -3.65 -10.90
C ALA A 94 -2.07 -2.73 -12.12
N LEU A 95 -0.91 -2.88 -12.79
CA LEU A 95 -0.60 -2.17 -14.02
C LEU A 95 -1.57 -2.55 -15.14
N THR A 96 -1.92 -3.82 -15.30
CA THR A 96 -2.87 -4.26 -16.34
C THR A 96 -4.29 -3.72 -16.08
N ALA A 97 -4.73 -3.70 -14.82
CA ALA A 97 -6.05 -3.21 -14.43
C ALA A 97 -6.14 -1.67 -14.49
N GLY A 98 -5.08 -0.96 -14.09
CA GLY A 98 -5.02 0.49 -14.10
C GLY A 98 -4.75 1.09 -15.48
N ALA A 99 -4.12 0.34 -16.40
CA ALA A 99 -3.73 0.83 -17.72
C ALA A 99 -4.87 0.98 -18.73
N VAL A 100 -6.13 0.71 -18.37
CA VAL A 100 -7.26 0.77 -19.30
C VAL A 100 -7.50 2.23 -19.74
N GLY A 101 -6.74 2.66 -20.75
CA GLY A 101 -6.84 3.97 -21.40
C GLY A 101 -5.96 5.10 -20.81
N LEU A 102 -5.11 4.84 -19.82
CA LEU A 102 -4.37 5.90 -19.10
C LEU A 102 -2.89 6.06 -19.49
N TRP A 103 -2.22 5.01 -20.00
CA TRP A 103 -0.81 5.08 -20.44
C TRP A 103 -0.49 4.10 -21.57
N GLU A 104 0.59 4.35 -22.31
CA GLU A 104 0.84 3.77 -23.65
C GLU A 104 1.15 2.26 -23.68
N THR A 105 1.49 1.63 -22.55
CA THR A 105 1.94 0.23 -22.54
C THR A 105 1.59 -0.55 -21.27
N THR A 106 1.19 -1.81 -21.43
CA THR A 106 0.93 -2.76 -20.34
C THR A 106 2.02 -3.83 -20.22
N PRO A 107 2.20 -4.43 -19.03
CA PRO A 107 2.94 -5.67 -18.93
C PRO A 107 2.21 -6.68 -19.82
N GLN A 108 2.88 -7.19 -20.86
CA GLN A 108 2.28 -8.08 -21.86
C GLN A 108 2.00 -9.50 -21.31
N GLY A 109 1.49 -9.58 -20.07
CA GLY A 109 1.30 -10.81 -19.31
C GLY A 109 1.53 -10.62 -17.81
N VAL A 110 1.04 -11.58 -17.02
CA VAL A 110 1.31 -11.73 -15.59
C VAL A 110 2.11 -13.02 -15.40
N ASP A 111 3.40 -12.96 -15.70
CA ASP A 111 4.33 -14.10 -15.58
C ASP A 111 5.02 -14.13 -14.21
N GLY A 112 5.03 -13.01 -13.48
CA GLY A 112 5.75 -12.85 -12.23
C GLY A 112 7.23 -12.57 -12.42
N GLU A 113 7.64 -12.15 -13.62
CA GLU A 113 8.99 -11.71 -13.94
C GLU A 113 9.01 -10.22 -14.29
N PHE A 114 9.88 -9.47 -13.63
CA PHE A 114 10.05 -8.06 -13.91
C PHE A 114 10.97 -7.91 -15.12
N GLY A 115 10.41 -8.19 -16.29
CA GLY A 115 11.07 -8.04 -17.59
C GLY A 115 10.97 -6.62 -18.16
N PRO A 116 11.52 -6.40 -19.37
CA PRO A 116 11.57 -5.08 -20.01
C PRO A 116 10.17 -4.48 -20.26
N ASN A 117 9.16 -5.32 -20.49
CA ASN A 117 7.77 -4.85 -20.65
C ASN A 117 7.18 -4.33 -19.34
N THR A 118 7.41 -5.03 -18.23
CA THR A 118 6.99 -4.60 -16.88
C THR A 118 7.70 -3.29 -16.51
N GLU A 119 9.00 -3.18 -16.79
CA GLU A 119 9.76 -1.93 -16.57
C GLU A 119 9.21 -0.77 -17.39
N ALA A 120 8.93 -0.97 -18.68
CA ALA A 120 8.35 0.06 -19.54
C ALA A 120 7.00 0.56 -19.02
N SER A 121 6.15 -0.35 -18.52
CA SER A 121 4.87 0.00 -17.90
C SER A 121 5.04 0.74 -16.57
N VAL A 122 6.01 0.35 -15.74
CA VAL A 122 6.32 1.07 -14.49
C VAL A 122 6.78 2.48 -14.80
N ARG A 123 7.69 2.65 -15.77
CA ARG A 123 8.15 3.98 -16.18
C ARG A 123 7.01 4.85 -16.73
N ALA A 124 6.11 4.26 -17.51
CA ALA A 124 4.94 4.97 -18.03
C ALA A 124 3.99 5.39 -16.90
N PHE A 125 3.78 4.52 -15.91
CA PHE A 125 2.99 4.81 -14.72
C PHE A 125 3.62 5.91 -13.86
N GLN A 126 4.93 5.84 -13.60
CA GLN A 126 5.67 6.86 -12.85
C GLN A 126 5.59 8.22 -13.55
N ALA A 127 5.76 8.24 -14.88
CA ALA A 127 5.63 9.45 -15.69
C ALA A 127 4.21 10.04 -15.64
N TRP A 128 3.20 9.17 -15.71
CA TRP A 128 1.80 9.57 -15.59
C TRP A 128 1.49 10.14 -14.19
N ALA A 129 2.03 9.52 -13.14
CA ALA A 129 1.85 9.94 -11.75
C ALA A 129 2.67 11.19 -11.37
N GLY A 130 3.58 11.65 -12.22
CA GLY A 130 4.44 12.80 -11.96
C GLY A 130 5.49 12.57 -10.88
N ILE A 131 5.90 11.32 -10.66
CA ILE A 131 6.98 10.94 -9.73
C ILE A 131 8.27 10.61 -10.51
N ASP A 132 9.36 10.36 -9.78
CA ASP A 132 10.65 10.02 -10.39
C ASP A 132 10.54 8.75 -11.26
N VAL A 133 10.93 8.88 -12.53
CA VAL A 133 10.83 7.82 -13.54
C VAL A 133 12.11 6.98 -13.56
N ASP A 134 12.31 6.20 -12.51
CA ASP A 134 13.49 5.34 -12.35
C ASP A 134 13.28 3.90 -12.87
N GLY A 135 12.03 3.49 -13.11
CA GLY A 135 11.67 2.12 -13.48
C GLY A 135 11.70 1.14 -12.31
N VAL A 136 11.77 1.65 -11.07
CA VAL A 136 11.83 0.89 -9.83
C VAL A 136 10.58 1.16 -9.01
N VAL A 137 9.84 0.11 -8.65
CA VAL A 137 8.64 0.23 -7.84
C VAL A 137 9.03 0.27 -6.37
N GLY A 138 9.23 1.48 -5.86
CA GLY A 138 9.46 1.78 -4.45
C GLY A 138 8.23 2.34 -3.75
N VAL A 139 8.39 2.82 -2.51
CA VAL A 139 7.29 3.37 -1.68
C VAL A 139 6.51 4.48 -2.39
N ASP A 140 7.19 5.35 -3.14
CA ASP A 140 6.55 6.43 -3.88
C ASP A 140 5.69 5.89 -5.03
N THR A 141 6.16 4.84 -5.72
CA THR A 141 5.38 4.19 -6.79
C THR A 141 4.20 3.40 -6.23
N TRP A 142 4.37 2.71 -5.11
CA TRP A 142 3.28 1.98 -4.44
C TRP A 142 2.23 2.91 -3.82
N GLY A 143 2.63 4.12 -3.43
CA GLY A 143 1.76 5.13 -2.84
C GLY A 143 0.84 5.84 -3.84
N VAL A 144 1.05 5.66 -5.15
CA VAL A 144 0.22 6.28 -6.18
C VAL A 144 -1.08 5.50 -6.36
N PRO A 145 -2.26 6.11 -6.12
CA PRO A 145 -3.52 5.47 -6.43
C PRO A 145 -3.72 5.37 -7.95
N VAL A 146 -3.94 4.16 -8.45
CA VAL A 146 -4.28 3.86 -9.86
C VAL A 146 -5.78 4.09 -10.17
N THR A 147 -6.50 4.90 -9.37
CA THR A 147 -7.93 5.15 -9.57
C THR A 147 -8.16 6.32 -10.53
N LEU A 148 -9.22 6.23 -11.34
CA LEU A 148 -9.66 7.27 -12.29
C LEU A 148 -9.86 8.65 -11.62
N GLU A 149 -10.14 8.68 -10.32
CA GLU A 149 -10.31 9.90 -9.52
C GLU A 149 -9.03 10.74 -9.43
N ALA A 150 -7.86 10.09 -9.31
CA ALA A 150 -6.58 10.79 -9.18
C ALA A 150 -6.14 11.48 -10.48
N VAL A 151 -6.62 10.99 -11.63
CA VAL A 151 -6.26 11.48 -12.98
C VAL A 151 -6.90 12.84 -13.30
N THR A 152 -8.08 13.13 -12.75
CA THR A 152 -8.92 14.25 -13.25
C THR A 152 -8.85 15.53 -12.41
N GLY A 153 -8.12 15.53 -11.29
CA GLY A 153 -7.95 16.73 -10.44
C GLY A 153 -9.26 17.30 -9.88
N LEU A 154 -10.36 16.55 -9.94
CA LEU A 154 -11.65 16.94 -9.37
C LEU A 154 -11.74 16.36 -7.96
N GLN A 155 -11.84 17.25 -6.95
CA GLN A 155 -12.28 16.85 -5.62
C GLN A 155 -13.71 16.28 -5.74
N HIS A 156 -13.84 14.98 -5.90
CA HIS A 156 -15.09 14.29 -5.65
C HIS A 156 -14.84 12.87 -5.20
N VAL A 157 -15.26 12.64 -3.96
CA VAL A 157 -15.28 11.38 -3.24
C VAL A 157 -16.12 10.36 -4.03
N VAL A 158 -15.49 9.37 -4.65
CA VAL A 158 -16.13 8.12 -5.04
C VAL A 158 -15.34 6.93 -4.51
N HIS A 159 -15.59 6.69 -3.22
CA HIS A 159 -16.05 5.40 -2.71
C HIS A 159 -16.10 4.29 -3.78
N VAL A 160 -15.17 3.35 -3.68
CA VAL A 160 -15.24 2.05 -4.35
C VAL A 160 -16.03 1.11 -3.42
N PRO A 161 -17.22 0.60 -3.78
CA PRO A 161 -17.89 -0.47 -3.04
C PRO A 161 -17.88 -1.79 -3.83
N PRO A 162 -18.34 -2.92 -3.23
CA PRO A 162 -17.71 -3.58 -2.10
C PRO A 162 -17.47 -5.07 -2.44
N ASP A 163 -16.34 -5.65 -2.05
CA ASP A 163 -16.31 -7.09 -1.76
C ASP A 163 -16.05 -7.22 -0.26
N CYS A 164 -17.15 -7.21 0.48
CA CYS A 164 -17.28 -7.78 1.82
C CYS A 164 -17.45 -9.30 1.70
#